data_AF-A0ABD2D950-F1
#
_entry.id   AF-A0ABD2D950-F1
#
_cell.length_a   1.000
_cell.length_b   1.000
_cell.length_c   1.000
_cell.angle_alpha   90.00
_cell.angle_beta   90.00
_cell.angle_gamma   90.00
#
_symmetry.space_group_name_H-M   'P 1'
#
loop_
_entity.id
_entity.type
_entity.pdbx_description
1 polymer ?
#
loop_
_entity_poly.entity_id
_entity_poly.type
_entity_poly.pdbx_seq_one_letter_code
_entity_poly.pdbx_strand_id
1 'polypeptide(L)'
;MEPPSAPPHRGRIPWQGLLLTVSLLTSWNPPTTAQLTVESVPLNTAEGKDVLLLVHNLPQDPYAYSWYKGDKVDSNYRIVSYVIGTQVNTTGPAFSSRETIYPNGSLLFQNITQKDTGYYTLQLIKKNLENEEVTGQLRVYQENAPGLPVGAIAGTVTGVLAGVALVAALGCVLFLTRTGRPCSLRQLHLLDVAVSPCPGPPTRPQGSRPHL
;
A
#
# COMPACT_ATOMS: atom_id res chain seq x y z
N MET A 1 -66.30 38.39 42.90
CA MET A 1 -65.06 39.18 43.04
C MET A 1 -63.89 38.28 42.65
N GLU A 2 -63.00 38.85 41.86
CA GLU A 2 -61.91 38.29 41.07
C GLU A 2 -60.88 37.44 41.86
N PRO A 3 -60.28 36.38 41.29
CA PRO A 3 -59.04 35.80 41.81
C PRO A 3 -57.81 36.62 41.36
N PRO A 4 -56.79 36.84 42.21
CA PRO A 4 -55.59 37.54 41.76
C PRO A 4 -54.71 36.62 40.92
N SER A 5 -54.35 37.13 39.74
CA SER A 5 -53.47 36.50 38.75
C SER A 5 -52.04 36.34 39.30
N ALA A 6 -51.50 35.13 39.22
CA ALA A 6 -50.07 34.91 39.41
C ALA A 6 -49.30 35.33 38.14
N PRO A 7 -48.20 36.11 38.23
CA PRO A 7 -47.39 36.41 37.07
C PRO A 7 -46.48 35.22 36.75
N PRO A 8 -46.23 34.89 35.46
CA PRO A 8 -45.20 33.95 35.11
C PRO A 8 -43.86 34.66 35.30
N HIS A 9 -43.13 34.32 36.35
CA HIS A 9 -41.71 34.68 36.45
C HIS A 9 -40.94 33.88 35.39
N ARG A 10 -41.01 34.35 34.15
CA ARG A 10 -40.18 33.88 33.04
C ARG A 10 -38.76 34.32 33.36
N GLY A 11 -38.01 33.43 34.01
CA GLY A 11 -36.62 33.66 34.40
C GLY A 11 -35.79 34.02 33.18
N ARG A 12 -35.60 35.32 32.93
CA ARG A 12 -34.56 35.81 32.04
C ARG A 12 -33.25 35.56 32.76
N ILE A 13 -32.62 34.42 32.47
CA ILE A 13 -31.24 34.17 32.86
C ILE A 13 -30.43 35.38 32.36
N PRO A 14 -29.72 36.12 33.24
CA PRO A 14 -28.99 37.30 32.83
C PRO A 14 -27.96 36.89 31.80
N TRP A 15 -28.13 37.32 30.55
CA TRP A 15 -27.24 36.94 29.46
C TRP A 15 -25.79 37.37 29.74
N GLN A 16 -25.64 38.47 30.49
CA GLN A 16 -24.39 38.93 31.08
C GLN A 16 -23.71 37.89 31.97
N GLY A 17 -24.46 37.22 32.86
CA GLY A 17 -23.92 36.19 33.75
C GLY A 17 -23.46 34.95 32.98
N LEU A 18 -24.21 34.58 31.93
CA LEU A 18 -23.85 33.44 31.08
C LEU A 18 -22.65 33.75 30.17
N LEU A 19 -22.55 34.98 29.67
CA LEU A 19 -21.37 35.44 28.91
C LEU A 19 -20.13 35.54 29.80
N LEU A 20 -20.27 35.99 31.05
CA LEU A 20 -19.19 35.99 32.05
C LEU A 20 -18.72 34.59 32.38
N THR A 21 -19.64 33.64 32.61
CA THR A 21 -19.26 32.25 32.89
C THR A 21 -18.60 31.60 31.68
N VAL A 22 -19.11 31.82 30.46
CA VAL A 22 -18.46 31.34 29.23
C VAL A 22 -17.07 31.97 29.06
N SER A 23 -16.92 33.27 29.29
CA SER A 23 -15.62 33.96 29.20
C SER A 23 -14.60 33.42 30.20
N LEU A 24 -15.01 33.23 31.47
CA LEU A 24 -14.19 32.63 32.52
C LEU A 24 -13.80 31.18 32.19
N LEU A 25 -14.72 30.40 31.63
CA LEU A 25 -14.48 29.02 31.21
C LEU A 25 -13.50 28.95 30.02
N THR A 26 -13.58 29.90 29.08
CA THR A 26 -12.63 30.00 27.97
C THR A 26 -11.27 30.54 28.41
N SER A 27 -11.21 31.42 29.43
CA SER A 27 -9.94 31.93 29.97
C SER A 27 -9.23 30.93 30.89
N TRP A 28 -9.97 30.03 31.54
CA TRP A 28 -9.40 29.00 32.42
C TRP A 28 -8.87 27.79 31.65
N ASN A 29 -9.14 27.66 30.35
CA ASN A 29 -8.43 26.70 29.53
C ASN A 29 -7.13 27.36 29.04
N PRO A 30 -5.97 27.17 29.71
CA PRO A 30 -4.71 27.61 29.13
C PRO A 30 -4.59 26.96 27.74
N PRO A 31 -4.05 27.67 26.74
CA PRO A 31 -3.72 27.05 25.47
C PRO A 31 -2.91 25.80 25.76
N THR A 32 -3.39 24.64 25.33
CA THR A 32 -2.59 23.42 25.39
C THR A 32 -1.48 23.64 24.38
N THR A 33 -0.34 24.16 24.83
CA THR A 33 0.86 24.30 24.00
C THR A 33 1.21 22.91 23.51
N ALA A 34 1.02 22.66 22.22
CA ALA A 34 1.37 21.40 21.62
C ALA A 34 2.89 21.20 21.78
N GLN A 35 3.29 20.09 22.39
CA GLN A 35 4.70 19.80 22.65
C GLN A 35 5.40 19.44 21.34
N LEU A 36 6.66 19.89 21.18
CA LEU A 36 7.53 19.50 20.07
C LEU A 36 7.65 17.98 20.03
N THR A 37 7.30 17.37 18.90
CA THR A 37 7.34 15.91 18.73
C THR A 37 8.03 15.50 17.43
N VAL A 38 8.59 14.28 17.43
CA VAL A 38 9.19 13.65 16.25
C VAL A 38 8.53 12.30 16.03
N GLU A 39 8.14 12.03 14.79
CA GLU A 39 7.65 10.72 14.37
C GLU A 39 8.36 10.22 13.11
N SER A 40 8.48 8.91 12.95
CA SER A 40 8.94 8.31 11.71
C SER A 40 7.77 8.12 10.74
N VAL A 41 7.97 8.53 9.50
CA VAL A 41 6.99 8.41 8.41
C VAL A 41 7.67 7.76 7.20
N PRO A 42 7.33 6.49 6.88
CA PRO A 42 6.46 5.56 7.62
C PRO A 42 7.02 5.09 8.98
N LEU A 43 6.15 4.61 9.86
CA LEU A 43 6.53 4.16 11.22
C LEU A 43 7.55 3.01 11.21
N ASN A 44 7.31 2.02 10.35
CA ASN A 44 8.21 0.91 10.07
C ASN A 44 8.54 0.94 8.58
N THR A 45 9.82 0.95 8.26
CA THR A 45 10.25 1.08 6.87
C THR A 45 11.10 -0.12 6.47
N ALA A 46 10.86 -0.67 5.27
CA ALA A 46 11.68 -1.75 4.73
C ALA A 46 13.09 -1.23 4.40
N GLU A 47 14.09 -2.09 4.56
CA GLU A 47 15.45 -1.81 4.08
C GLU A 47 15.45 -1.42 2.59
N GLY A 48 16.28 -0.45 2.24
CA GLY A 48 16.40 0.10 0.89
C GLY A 48 15.38 1.19 0.53
N LYS A 49 14.45 1.51 1.43
CA LYS A 49 13.46 2.60 1.25
C LYS A 49 13.90 3.90 1.92
N ASP A 50 13.12 4.94 1.68
CA ASP A 50 13.31 6.25 2.29
C ASP A 50 12.35 6.41 3.46
N VAL A 51 12.77 7.16 4.49
CA VAL A 51 11.98 7.43 5.69
C VAL A 51 12.24 8.85 6.17
N LEU A 52 11.19 9.53 6.62
CA LEU A 52 11.26 10.87 7.15
C LEU A 52 11.11 10.83 8.67
N LEU A 53 12.04 11.44 9.40
CA LEU A 53 11.79 11.85 10.79
C LEU A 53 11.10 13.21 10.74
N LEU A 54 9.77 13.19 10.81
CA LEU A 54 8.90 14.34 10.71
C LEU A 54 8.80 15.04 12.06
N VAL A 55 9.00 16.35 12.05
CA VAL A 55 8.92 17.22 13.23
C VAL A 55 7.58 17.94 13.26
N HIS A 56 6.91 17.90 14.41
CA HIS A 56 5.63 18.56 14.65
C HIS A 56 5.72 19.57 15.79
N ASN A 57 4.79 20.53 15.78
CA ASN A 57 4.63 21.53 16.85
C ASN A 57 5.91 22.33 17.13
N LEU A 58 6.55 22.81 16.07
CA LEU A 58 7.73 23.68 16.18
C LEU A 58 7.38 24.97 16.95
N PRO A 59 8.23 25.40 17.89
CA PRO A 59 8.09 26.69 18.55
C PRO A 59 8.22 27.85 17.56
N GLN A 60 7.75 29.03 17.96
CA GLN A 60 7.53 30.17 17.06
C GLN A 60 8.81 30.79 16.46
N ASP A 61 9.96 30.64 17.12
CA ASP A 61 11.22 31.32 16.77
C ASP A 61 12.46 30.43 16.86
N PRO A 62 12.56 29.39 16.01
CA PRO A 62 13.77 28.59 15.92
C PRO A 62 14.90 29.42 15.28
N TYR A 63 16.11 29.26 15.79
CA TYR A 63 17.35 29.80 15.26
C TYR A 63 18.09 28.76 14.42
N ALA A 64 18.19 27.53 14.93
CA ALA A 64 18.86 26.43 14.26
C ALA A 64 18.30 25.06 14.70
N TYR A 65 18.54 24.06 13.88
CA TYR A 65 18.27 22.65 14.18
C TYR A 65 19.56 21.85 14.15
N SER A 66 19.69 20.87 15.02
CA SER A 66 20.78 19.90 14.97
C SER A 66 20.26 18.50 15.23
N TRP A 67 20.58 17.57 14.35
CA TRP A 67 20.24 16.16 14.52
C TRP A 67 21.43 15.35 15.00
N TYR A 68 21.16 14.43 15.91
CA TYR A 68 22.13 13.55 16.54
C TYR A 68 21.65 12.11 16.44
N LYS A 69 22.58 11.18 16.21
CA LYS A 69 22.34 9.76 16.33
C LYS A 69 22.38 9.38 17.81
N GLY A 70 21.35 8.69 18.30
CA GLY A 70 21.21 8.34 19.72
C GLY A 70 20.05 9.04 20.42
N ASP A 71 19.88 8.73 21.70
CA ASP A 71 18.81 9.22 22.59
C ASP A 71 19.18 10.51 23.33
N LYS A 72 20.35 11.09 23.03
CA LYS A 72 20.89 12.29 23.68
C LYS A 72 21.66 13.15 22.70
N VAL A 73 21.85 14.41 23.05
CA VAL A 73 22.73 15.33 22.32
C VAL A 73 24.19 15.05 22.67
N ASP A 74 24.96 14.63 21.67
CA ASP A 74 26.41 14.42 21.78
C ASP A 74 27.08 14.81 20.46
N SER A 75 28.05 15.72 20.53
CA SER A 75 28.76 16.26 19.36
C SER A 75 29.43 15.21 18.50
N ASN A 76 29.87 14.08 19.08
CA ASN A 76 30.47 12.97 18.33
C ASN A 76 29.46 12.24 17.44
N TYR A 77 28.18 12.32 17.79
CA TYR A 77 27.09 11.67 17.06
C TYR A 77 26.24 12.66 16.25
N ARG A 78 26.70 13.90 16.06
CA ARG A 78 25.99 14.89 15.23
C ARG A 78 25.95 14.41 13.78
N ILE A 79 24.76 14.43 13.18
CA ILE A 79 24.52 14.10 11.79
C ILE A 79 24.61 15.38 10.96
N VAL A 80 23.80 16.39 11.28
CA VAL A 80 23.73 17.64 10.53
C VAL A 80 23.20 18.76 11.42
N SER A 81 23.64 19.98 11.17
CA SER A 81 23.12 21.20 11.75
C SER A 81 22.66 22.15 10.64
N TYR A 82 21.53 22.83 10.85
CA TYR A 82 20.92 23.76 9.92
C TYR A 82 20.66 25.09 10.60
N VAL A 83 21.25 26.17 10.08
CA VAL A 83 21.03 27.53 10.57
C VAL A 83 19.95 28.18 9.70
N ILE A 84 18.83 28.56 10.31
CA ILE A 84 17.64 28.99 9.56
C ILE A 84 17.86 30.33 8.86
N GLY A 85 18.50 31.28 9.55
CA GLY A 85 18.70 32.64 9.02
C GLY A 85 19.59 32.70 7.79
N THR A 86 20.57 31.79 7.68
CA THR A 86 21.52 31.72 6.54
C THR A 86 21.22 30.58 5.59
N GLN A 87 20.33 29.66 5.95
CA GLN A 87 20.02 28.42 5.22
C GLN A 87 21.27 27.56 4.95
N VAL A 88 22.23 27.59 5.88
CA VAL A 88 23.49 26.83 5.78
C VAL A 88 23.37 25.54 6.57
N ASN A 89 23.82 24.45 5.93
CA ASN A 89 23.86 23.12 6.51
C ASN A 89 25.32 22.78 6.82
N THR A 90 25.61 22.38 8.05
CA THR A 90 26.92 21.87 8.47
C THR A 90 26.80 20.39 8.80
N THR A 91 27.54 19.54 8.09
CA THR A 91 27.56 18.10 8.37
C THR A 91 28.36 17.79 9.64
N GLY A 92 28.01 16.70 10.31
CA GLY A 92 28.69 16.23 11.52
C GLY A 92 29.38 14.87 11.32
N PRO A 93 30.05 14.35 12.36
CA PRO A 93 30.81 13.09 12.26
C PRO A 93 29.95 11.86 11.94
N ALA A 94 28.67 11.88 12.31
CA ALA A 94 27.73 10.78 12.05
C ALA A 94 26.99 10.89 10.71
N PHE A 95 27.33 11.88 9.87
CA PHE A 95 26.72 12.06 8.56
C PHE A 95 27.11 10.92 7.61
N SER A 96 26.13 10.20 7.06
CA SER A 96 26.36 9.09 6.14
C SER A 96 26.15 9.45 4.67
N SER A 97 25.98 10.74 4.36
CA SER A 97 25.67 11.26 3.01
C SER A 97 24.33 10.79 2.44
N ARG A 98 23.49 10.19 3.28
CA ARG A 98 22.13 9.74 2.93
C ARG A 98 21.06 10.57 3.62
N GLU A 99 21.46 11.43 4.55
CA GLU A 99 20.57 12.27 5.32
C GLU A 99 20.41 13.65 4.67
N THR A 100 19.18 14.15 4.59
CA THR A 100 18.88 15.51 4.11
C THR A 100 17.99 16.20 5.12
N ILE A 101 18.45 17.33 5.65
CA ILE A 101 17.65 18.17 6.55
C ILE A 101 16.80 19.16 5.77
N TYR A 102 15.54 19.28 6.17
CA TYR A 102 14.60 20.23 5.61
C TYR A 102 14.49 21.50 6.47
N PRO A 103 14.05 22.64 5.89
CA PRO A 103 13.86 23.90 6.63
C PRO A 103 12.85 23.83 7.78
N ASN A 104 11.97 22.82 7.79
CA ASN A 104 11.05 22.53 8.90
C ASN A 104 11.72 21.67 10.00
N GLY A 105 13.04 21.49 9.97
CA GLY A 105 13.78 20.67 10.93
C GLY A 105 13.62 19.17 10.75
N SER A 106 12.79 18.68 9.82
CA SER A 106 12.64 17.26 9.55
C SER A 106 13.87 16.68 8.85
N LEU A 107 14.17 15.41 9.10
CA LEU A 107 15.34 14.73 8.54
C LEU A 107 14.91 13.56 7.66
N LEU A 108 15.20 13.65 6.36
CA LEU A 108 15.03 12.54 5.43
C LEU A 108 16.23 11.61 5.50
N PHE A 109 15.99 10.32 5.63
CA PHE A 109 16.96 9.28 5.37
C PHE A 109 16.62 8.59 4.06
N GLN A 110 17.60 8.51 3.16
CA GLN A 110 17.48 7.79 1.90
C GLN A 110 18.14 6.42 1.97
N ASN A 111 17.57 5.43 1.28
CA ASN A 111 18.13 4.09 1.16
C ASN A 111 18.60 3.54 2.52
N ILE A 112 17.66 3.40 3.46
CA ILE A 112 17.96 3.02 4.84
C ILE A 112 18.36 1.55 4.94
N THR A 113 19.22 1.26 5.90
CA THR A 113 19.68 -0.09 6.22
C THR A 113 19.23 -0.50 7.60
N GLN A 114 19.29 -1.79 7.91
CA GLN A 114 18.95 -2.28 9.25
C GLN A 114 19.82 -1.62 10.35
N LYS A 115 21.07 -1.22 10.02
CA LYS A 115 22.02 -0.53 10.93
C LYS A 115 21.61 0.89 11.28
N ASP A 116 20.67 1.47 10.55
CA ASP A 116 20.14 2.81 10.80
C ASP A 116 19.02 2.77 11.86
N THR A 117 18.53 1.59 12.24
CA THR A 117 17.57 1.42 13.34
C THR A 117 18.15 1.97 14.64
N GLY A 118 17.37 2.80 15.34
CA GLY A 118 17.79 3.38 16.60
C GLY A 118 17.03 4.64 16.97
N TYR A 119 17.51 5.30 18.02
CA TYR A 119 17.02 6.62 18.43
C TYR A 119 17.79 7.72 17.71
N TYR A 120 17.10 8.82 17.47
CA TYR A 120 17.64 10.03 16.87
C TYR A 120 17.10 11.22 17.64
N THR A 121 17.97 12.14 18.02
CA THR A 121 17.60 13.29 18.84
C THR A 121 17.74 14.56 18.02
N LEU A 122 16.66 15.34 17.97
CA LEU A 122 16.65 16.69 17.45
C LEU A 122 16.88 17.66 18.61
N GLN A 123 17.89 18.51 18.47
CA GLN A 123 18.05 19.71 19.26
C GLN A 123 17.55 20.92 18.45
N LEU A 124 16.55 21.59 18.98
CA LEU A 124 16.06 22.87 18.50
C LEU A 124 16.67 23.98 19.33
N ILE A 125 17.36 24.91 18.67
CA ILE A 125 17.96 26.08 19.30
C ILE A 125 17.05 27.27 18.98
N LYS A 126 16.51 27.93 19.99
CA LYS A 126 15.69 29.15 19.83
C LYS A 126 16.57 30.39 19.68
N LYS A 127 15.99 31.50 19.23
CA LYS A 127 16.71 32.80 19.12
C LYS A 127 17.25 33.33 20.46
N ASN A 128 16.62 32.98 21.59
CA ASN A 128 17.10 33.29 22.93
C ASN A 128 18.18 32.31 23.44
N LEU A 129 18.69 31.42 22.57
CA LEU A 129 19.70 30.40 22.87
C LEU A 129 19.25 29.29 23.83
N GLU A 130 17.96 29.21 24.12
CA GLU A 130 17.39 28.04 24.81
C GLU A 130 17.32 26.85 23.86
N ASN A 131 17.56 25.66 24.42
CA ASN A 131 17.52 24.41 23.70
C ASN A 131 16.29 23.61 24.10
N GLU A 132 15.58 23.06 23.11
CA GLU A 132 14.59 22.02 23.30
C GLU A 132 15.07 20.74 22.61
N GLU A 133 14.91 19.61 23.27
CA GLU A 133 15.36 18.32 22.78
C GLU A 133 14.19 17.36 22.67
N VAL A 134 14.13 16.64 21.56
CA VAL A 134 13.12 15.63 21.31
C VAL A 134 13.74 14.44 20.61
N THR A 135 13.38 13.24 21.06
CA THR A 135 13.91 11.98 20.51
C THR A 135 12.83 11.29 19.69
N GLY A 136 13.18 10.92 18.47
CA GLY A 136 12.41 10.02 17.61
C GLY A 136 13.06 8.64 17.53
N GLN A 137 12.27 7.64 17.15
CA GLN A 137 12.78 6.29 16.89
C GLN A 137 12.60 5.94 15.42
N LEU A 138 13.66 5.43 14.80
CA LEU A 138 13.61 4.86 13.46
C LEU A 138 13.66 3.33 13.55
N ARG A 139 12.69 2.65 12.91
CA ARG A 139 12.60 1.19 12.86
C ARG A 139 12.68 0.71 11.42
N VAL A 140 13.70 -0.09 11.14
CA VAL A 140 13.92 -0.69 9.83
C VAL A 140 13.79 -2.20 9.91
N TYR A 141 13.00 -2.79 9.01
CA TYR A 141 12.87 -4.25 8.91
C TYR A 141 13.45 -4.75 7.59
N GLN A 142 13.96 -5.98 7.62
CA GLN A 142 14.43 -6.63 6.42
C GLN A 142 13.24 -7.19 5.65
N GLU A 143 13.10 -6.81 4.37
CA GLU A 143 12.10 -7.37 3.48
C GLU A 143 12.54 -8.78 3.06
N ASN A 144 12.22 -9.77 3.89
CA ASN A 144 12.35 -11.17 3.51
C ASN A 144 11.34 -11.42 2.38
N ALA A 145 11.80 -11.40 1.13
CA ALA A 145 11.04 -11.95 0.02
C ALA A 145 11.32 -13.46 -0.07
N PRO A 146 10.48 -14.37 0.46
CA PRO A 146 10.34 -15.65 -0.18
C PRO A 146 9.63 -15.38 -1.49
N GLY A 147 10.40 -15.17 -2.57
CA GLY A 147 9.85 -15.31 -3.90
C GLY A 147 9.16 -16.66 -3.93
N LEU A 148 7.83 -16.65 -4.11
CA LEU A 148 7.08 -17.87 -4.40
C LEU A 148 7.86 -18.60 -5.50
N PRO A 149 8.19 -19.89 -5.32
CA PRO A 149 8.86 -20.62 -6.37
C PRO A 149 7.99 -20.52 -7.62
N VAL A 150 8.55 -19.94 -8.68
CA VAL A 150 7.91 -19.73 -10.00
C VAL A 150 7.39 -21.06 -10.60
N GLY A 151 7.70 -22.21 -9.98
CA GLY A 151 7.18 -23.53 -10.32
C GLY A 151 5.81 -23.93 -9.73
N ALA A 152 5.18 -23.16 -8.82
CA ALA A 152 3.94 -23.59 -8.15
C ALA A 152 2.64 -23.41 -8.97
N ILE A 153 2.67 -22.70 -10.11
CA ILE A 153 1.47 -22.35 -10.89
C ILE A 153 1.24 -23.31 -12.08
N ALA A 154 2.17 -24.23 -12.37
CA ALA A 154 2.06 -25.14 -13.53
C ALA A 154 1.23 -26.43 -13.30
N GLY A 155 0.49 -26.53 -12.19
CA GLY A 155 0.03 -27.82 -11.67
C GLY A 155 -1.46 -28.17 -11.74
N THR A 156 -2.35 -27.31 -12.26
CA THR A 156 -3.81 -27.55 -12.10
C THR A 156 -4.60 -27.81 -13.37
N VAL A 157 -4.09 -27.50 -14.57
CA VAL A 157 -4.86 -27.73 -15.81
C VAL A 157 -4.63 -29.12 -16.41
N THR A 158 -3.47 -29.75 -16.17
CA THR A 158 -3.14 -31.08 -16.73
C THR A 158 -3.85 -32.22 -16.00
N GLY A 159 -4.05 -32.11 -14.69
CA GLY A 159 -4.69 -33.15 -13.88
C GLY A 159 -6.19 -33.30 -14.16
N VAL A 160 -6.88 -32.19 -14.42
CA VAL A 160 -8.33 -32.20 -14.69
C VAL A 160 -8.64 -32.81 -16.06
N LEU A 161 -7.84 -32.52 -17.08
CA LEU A 161 -8.06 -33.10 -18.42
C LEU A 161 -7.81 -34.61 -18.45
N ALA A 162 -6.76 -35.09 -17.76
CA ALA A 162 -6.47 -36.52 -17.63
C ALA A 162 -7.55 -37.25 -16.81
N GLY A 163 -8.04 -36.63 -15.73
CA GLY A 163 -9.14 -37.17 -14.93
C GLY A 163 -10.44 -37.32 -15.71
N VAL A 164 -10.84 -36.30 -16.48
CA VAL A 164 -12.05 -36.35 -17.31
C VAL A 164 -11.93 -37.40 -18.42
N ALA A 165 -10.76 -37.53 -19.05
CA ALA A 165 -10.53 -38.53 -20.09
C ALA A 165 -10.63 -39.97 -19.53
N LEU A 166 -10.06 -40.23 -18.34
CA LEU A 166 -10.15 -41.54 -17.68
C LEU A 166 -11.58 -41.88 -17.27
N VAL A 167 -12.34 -40.92 -16.72
CA VAL A 167 -13.74 -41.14 -16.33
C VAL A 167 -14.61 -41.41 -17.56
N ALA A 168 -14.41 -40.68 -18.66
CA ALA A 168 -15.13 -40.91 -19.90
C ALA A 168 -14.80 -42.28 -20.52
N ALA A 169 -13.52 -42.67 -20.57
CA ALA A 169 -13.08 -43.96 -21.08
C ALA A 169 -13.65 -45.12 -20.23
N LEU A 170 -13.58 -45.01 -18.91
CA LEU A 170 -14.13 -46.00 -17.99
C LEU A 170 -15.65 -46.10 -18.12
N GLY A 171 -16.35 -44.97 -18.23
CA GLY A 171 -17.79 -44.93 -18.52
C GLY A 171 -18.15 -45.59 -19.84
N CYS A 172 -17.35 -45.38 -20.89
CA CYS A 172 -17.54 -45.98 -22.21
C CYS A 172 -17.35 -47.50 -22.18
N VAL A 173 -16.30 -47.99 -21.51
CA VAL A 173 -16.06 -49.43 -21.33
C VAL A 173 -17.15 -50.08 -20.48
N LEU A 174 -17.58 -49.44 -19.39
CA LEU A 174 -18.70 -49.93 -18.57
C LEU A 174 -20.02 -49.93 -19.34
N PHE A 175 -20.25 -48.96 -20.22
CA PHE A 175 -21.42 -48.94 -21.09
C PHE A 175 -21.36 -50.10 -22.09
N LEU A 176 -20.25 -50.30 -22.79
CA LEU A 176 -20.07 -51.38 -23.77
C LEU A 176 -20.14 -52.77 -23.14
N THR A 177 -19.58 -52.94 -21.94
CA THR A 177 -19.64 -54.21 -21.18
C THR A 177 -21.02 -54.48 -20.60
N ARG A 178 -21.78 -53.44 -20.24
CA ARG A 178 -23.16 -53.58 -19.75
C ARG A 178 -24.18 -53.78 -20.89
N THR A 179 -23.94 -53.25 -22.09
CA THR A 179 -24.86 -53.35 -23.23
C THR A 179 -24.57 -54.50 -24.19
N GLY A 180 -23.46 -55.23 -24.02
CA GLY A 180 -23.24 -56.57 -24.58
C GLY A 180 -23.78 -56.84 -25.98
N ARG A 181 -23.39 -56.05 -27.01
CA ARG A 181 -23.48 -56.48 -28.41
C ARG A 181 -22.31 -55.96 -29.27
N PRO A 182 -21.63 -56.83 -30.04
CA PRO A 182 -20.50 -56.45 -30.88
C PRO A 182 -20.96 -55.68 -32.13
N CYS A 183 -20.17 -54.68 -32.55
CA CYS A 183 -20.32 -54.03 -33.85
C CYS A 183 -20.07 -55.06 -34.97
N SER A 184 -21.14 -55.49 -35.64
CA SER A 184 -21.04 -56.26 -36.87
C SER A 184 -20.98 -55.32 -38.07
N LEU A 185 -19.97 -55.56 -38.89
CA LEU A 185 -19.65 -54.89 -40.14
C LEU A 185 -20.57 -55.42 -41.26
N ARG A 186 -21.25 -54.50 -41.96
CA ARG A 186 -21.99 -54.63 -43.23
C ARG A 186 -23.30 -55.46 -43.26
N GLN A 187 -24.41 -54.78 -43.61
CA GLN A 187 -25.27 -55.05 -44.79
C GLN A 187 -26.43 -54.01 -44.79
N LEU A 188 -26.33 -52.90 -45.53
CA LEU A 188 -26.99 -52.62 -46.81
C LEU A 188 -28.51 -52.33 -46.77
N HIS A 189 -28.86 -51.17 -47.32
CA HIS A 189 -30.14 -50.83 -47.99
C HIS A 189 -31.42 -50.77 -47.12
N LEU A 190 -31.99 -49.56 -46.92
CA LEU A 190 -33.07 -49.02 -47.77
C LEU A 190 -33.79 -47.86 -47.05
N LEU A 191 -33.44 -46.61 -47.37
CA LEU A 191 -34.39 -45.49 -47.40
C LEU A 191 -34.06 -44.69 -48.67
N ASP A 192 -34.84 -44.98 -49.69
CA ASP A 192 -35.03 -44.19 -50.90
C ASP A 192 -35.09 -42.69 -50.61
N VAL A 193 -34.21 -41.92 -51.25
CA VAL A 193 -34.59 -40.60 -51.78
C VAL A 193 -34.73 -40.78 -53.28
N ALA A 194 -35.95 -40.55 -53.73
CA ALA A 194 -36.45 -40.85 -55.06
C ALA A 194 -36.00 -39.86 -56.16
N VAL A 195 -36.15 -40.35 -57.39
CA VAL A 195 -36.41 -39.65 -58.68
C VAL A 195 -35.22 -39.44 -59.65
N SER A 196 -35.27 -40.22 -60.73
CA SER A 196 -34.58 -40.16 -62.05
C SER A 196 -35.36 -39.23 -63.04
N PRO A 197 -34.97 -38.85 -64.30
CA PRO A 197 -34.05 -39.55 -65.23
C PRO A 197 -33.13 -38.74 -66.20
N CYS A 198 -32.15 -39.48 -66.74
CA CYS A 198 -31.24 -39.44 -67.92
C CYS A 198 -31.64 -38.62 -69.19
N PRO A 199 -30.75 -38.34 -70.21
CA PRO A 199 -29.72 -39.27 -70.75
C PRO A 199 -28.36 -38.68 -71.25
N GLY A 200 -27.35 -39.56 -71.41
CA GLY A 200 -26.14 -39.32 -72.21
C GLY A 200 -26.34 -39.74 -73.69
N PRO A 201 -25.30 -40.19 -74.44
CA PRO A 201 -23.89 -39.78 -74.60
C PRO A 201 -23.67 -39.36 -76.10
N PRO A 202 -22.48 -39.30 -76.79
CA PRO A 202 -21.53 -40.43 -76.90
C PRO A 202 -20.01 -40.08 -77.07
N THR A 203 -19.20 -41.11 -76.77
CA THR A 203 -17.96 -41.53 -77.45
C THR A 203 -16.70 -40.64 -77.55
N ARG A 204 -15.65 -41.15 -76.88
CA ARG A 204 -14.20 -41.17 -77.20
C ARG A 204 -13.89 -41.26 -78.71
N PRO A 205 -12.69 -40.87 -79.21
CA PRO A 205 -11.48 -41.69 -78.99
C PRO A 205 -10.11 -40.96 -78.95
N GLN A 206 -9.12 -41.72 -78.46
CA GLN A 206 -7.66 -41.74 -78.73
C GLN A 206 -6.90 -40.55 -79.37
N GLY A 207 -5.67 -40.35 -78.87
CA GLY A 207 -4.51 -39.90 -79.68
C GLY A 207 -3.51 -39.05 -78.88
N SER A 208 -2.37 -39.61 -78.45
CA SER A 208 -1.04 -39.43 -79.10
C SER A 208 -0.49 -37.99 -79.00
N ARG A 209 0.44 -37.65 -78.08
CA ARG A 209 1.93 -37.82 -78.05
C ARG A 209 2.56 -36.41 -77.80
N PRO A 210 3.86 -36.29 -77.43
CA PRO A 210 4.46 -35.14 -76.74
C PRO A 210 5.18 -34.12 -77.67
N HIS A 211 5.90 -33.18 -77.03
CA HIS A 211 6.89 -32.18 -77.52
C HIS A 211 6.40 -30.72 -77.55
N LEU A 212 6.85 -29.90 -76.58
CA LEU A 212 8.02 -29.03 -76.74
C LEU A 212 8.63 -28.73 -75.36
#